data_AF-A0A3D2V9K3-F1
#
_entry.id   AF-A0A3D2V9K3-F1
#
_cell.length_a   1.000
_cell.length_b   1.000
_cell.length_c   1.000
_cell.angle_alpha   90.00
_cell.angle_beta   90.00
_cell.angle_gamma   90.00
#
_symmetry.space_group_name_H-M   'P 1'
#
loop_
_entity.id
_entity.type
_entity.pdbx_description
1 polymer ?
#
loop_
_entity_poly.entity_id
_entity_poly.type
_entity_poly.pdbx_seq_one_letter_code
_entity_poly.pdbx_strand_id
1 'polypeptide(L)'
;DNTYIIFTSDNGGGLNPNGTLRGGKANLYEGGLRVPFVVAGPGVRKGVQCDVPIAQWDLLPTLHDYAMSKEPLPEDLDGGSLRSLFENGETGFIDRPVDGFVFHYPCYFAPPLSVIRVGDYKLMEHLLTGEQKLFNVATDYYEQQNLIKDLPAKAAELKAVMSEYLDGIDAEDVQEVYKARFAELDRFEANARSQHAKEIERAGGDKALIRAANEKLAKDLARFTMNRKECRENMQGNSF
;
A
#
# COMPACT_ATOMS: atom_id res chain seq x y z
N ASP A 1 0.24 16.34 30.24
CA ASP A 1 1.69 16.43 30.50
C ASP A 1 2.44 15.11 30.52
N ASN A 2 1.77 13.96 30.39
CA ASN A 2 2.39 12.62 30.41
C ASN A 2 1.79 11.68 29.34
N THR A 3 1.21 12.25 28.28
CA THR A 3 0.51 11.50 27.23
C THR A 3 0.89 12.08 25.89
N TYR A 4 1.30 11.21 24.97
CA TYR A 4 1.43 11.52 23.56
C TYR A 4 0.12 11.19 22.85
N ILE A 5 -0.34 12.10 22.00
CA ILE A 5 -1.51 11.93 21.14
C ILE A 5 -0.99 12.01 19.71
N ILE A 6 -1.23 10.94 18.93
CA ILE A 6 -0.90 10.89 17.51
C ILE A 6 -2.22 10.68 16.76
N PHE A 7 -2.50 11.57 15.82
CA PHE A 7 -3.64 11.51 14.91
C PHE A 7 -3.12 11.29 13.49
N THR A 8 -3.58 10.23 12.84
CA THR A 8 -3.18 9.87 11.47
C THR A 8 -4.27 9.05 10.76
N SER A 9 -4.05 8.70 9.49
CA SER A 9 -4.89 7.81 8.68
C SER A 9 -4.05 6.68 8.11
N ASP A 10 -4.62 5.49 7.94
CA ASP A 10 -3.94 4.29 7.38
C ASP A 10 -3.53 4.46 5.91
N ASN A 11 -4.35 5.16 5.12
CA ASN A 11 -4.13 5.45 3.71
C ASN A 11 -4.81 6.76 3.31
N GLY A 12 -4.58 7.19 2.07
CA GLY A 12 -5.33 8.27 1.42
C GLY A 12 -6.84 8.03 1.38
N GLY A 13 -7.60 9.11 1.19
CA GLY A 13 -9.06 9.10 1.20
C GLY A 13 -9.68 8.39 -0.01
N GLY A 14 -10.95 8.02 0.10
CA GLY A 14 -11.69 7.37 -1.00
C GLY A 14 -12.16 8.31 -2.12
N LEU A 15 -11.97 9.63 -1.97
CA LEU A 15 -12.24 10.61 -3.03
C LEU A 15 -11.05 10.70 -3.98
N ASN A 16 -11.34 10.87 -5.27
CA ASN A 16 -10.32 11.05 -6.31
C ASN A 16 -10.73 12.24 -7.21
N PRO A 17 -9.97 13.36 -7.19
CA PRO A 17 -8.73 13.57 -6.42
C PRO A 17 -8.97 13.72 -4.91
N ASN A 18 -7.96 13.37 -4.11
CA ASN A 18 -7.99 13.56 -2.66
C ASN A 18 -7.53 15.00 -2.33
N GLY A 19 -8.43 15.96 -2.57
CA GLY A 19 -8.11 17.38 -2.56
C GLY A 19 -7.33 17.78 -3.81
N THR A 20 -6.12 18.31 -3.62
CA THR A 20 -5.20 18.63 -4.72
C THR A 20 -4.30 17.45 -5.09
N LEU A 21 -4.27 16.38 -4.30
CA LEU A 21 -3.37 15.24 -4.55
C LEU A 21 -4.01 14.26 -5.55
N ARG A 22 -3.19 13.76 -6.48
CA ARG A 22 -3.64 12.81 -7.51
C ARG A 22 -3.93 11.44 -6.89
N GLY A 23 -5.04 10.83 -7.31
CA GLY A 23 -5.46 9.52 -6.80
C GLY A 23 -6.11 9.56 -5.42
N GLY A 24 -6.27 8.38 -4.83
CA GLY A 24 -6.89 8.15 -3.52
C GLY A 24 -6.56 6.73 -3.05
N LYS A 25 -7.35 6.19 -2.11
CA LYS A 25 -7.21 4.82 -1.61
C LYS A 25 -6.99 3.82 -2.75
N ALA A 26 -6.05 2.89 -2.54
CA ALA A 26 -5.59 1.87 -3.50
C ALA A 26 -4.73 2.36 -4.68
N ASN A 27 -4.38 3.65 -4.76
CA ASN A 27 -3.40 4.17 -5.73
C ASN A 27 -2.10 4.57 -5.02
N LEU A 28 -0.95 4.48 -5.72
CA LEU A 28 0.35 4.91 -5.17
C LEU A 28 0.80 6.32 -5.61
N TYR A 29 -0.12 7.10 -6.18
CA TYR A 29 0.05 8.54 -6.32
C TYR A 29 -0.04 9.23 -4.94
N GLU A 30 0.38 10.49 -4.80
CA GLU A 30 0.43 11.22 -3.53
C GLU A 30 -0.92 11.23 -2.80
N GLY A 31 -2.05 11.22 -3.51
CA GLY A 31 -3.38 11.21 -2.89
C GLY A 31 -3.75 9.90 -2.21
N GLY A 32 -3.09 8.79 -2.55
CA GLY A 32 -3.24 7.49 -1.89
C GLY A 32 -2.22 7.23 -0.80
N LEU A 33 -1.02 7.84 -0.88
CA LEU A 33 0.08 7.67 0.08
C LEU A 33 0.08 8.73 1.19
N ARG A 34 -0.13 10.00 0.85
CA ARG A 34 0.02 11.12 1.79
C ARG A 34 -1.24 11.25 2.65
N VAL A 35 -1.04 11.24 3.96
CA VAL A 35 -2.10 11.27 4.99
C VAL A 35 -1.85 12.38 6.00
N PRO A 36 -2.88 12.84 6.73
CA PRO A 36 -2.66 13.74 7.86
C PRO A 36 -1.78 13.07 8.92
N PHE A 37 -0.88 13.83 9.54
CA PHE A 37 -0.14 13.40 10.72
C PHE A 37 -0.04 14.58 11.68
N VAL A 38 -0.66 14.44 12.86
CA VAL A 38 -0.59 15.46 13.92
C VAL A 38 -0.17 14.78 15.20
N VAL A 39 0.84 15.34 15.88
CA VAL A 39 1.33 14.86 17.16
C VAL A 39 1.32 15.95 18.21
N ALA A 40 0.91 15.61 19.42
CA ALA A 40 0.99 16.46 20.58
C ALA A 40 1.45 15.65 21.79
N GLY A 41 2.29 16.22 22.64
CA GLY A 41 2.77 15.53 23.83
C GLY A 41 3.87 16.30 24.55
N PRO A 42 4.44 15.73 25.62
CA PRO A 42 5.61 16.28 26.31
C PRO A 42 6.79 16.43 25.35
N GLY A 43 7.51 17.56 25.41
CA GLY A 43 8.68 17.81 24.55
C GLY A 43 8.37 18.11 23.07
N VAL A 44 7.22 17.69 22.55
CA VAL A 44 6.79 17.99 21.18
C VAL A 44 6.60 19.50 21.01
N ARG A 45 7.21 20.08 19.98
CA ARG A 45 7.05 21.51 19.66
C ARG A 45 5.60 21.85 19.36
N LYS A 46 5.13 22.97 19.91
CA LYS A 46 3.73 23.40 19.81
C LYS A 46 3.54 24.38 18.65
N GLY A 47 2.46 24.23 17.90
CA GLY A 47 2.06 25.17 16.85
C GLY A 47 3.04 25.27 15.68
N VAL A 48 3.82 24.21 15.45
CA VAL A 48 4.78 24.12 14.34
C VAL A 48 4.25 23.19 13.24
N GLN A 49 4.58 23.53 12.00
CA GLN A 49 4.49 22.62 10.85
C GLN A 49 5.91 22.12 10.54
N CYS A 50 6.02 20.90 10.01
CA CYS A 50 7.28 20.30 9.59
C CYS A 50 7.04 19.56 8.28
N ASP A 51 7.78 19.94 7.23
CA ASP A 51 7.62 19.34 5.89
C ASP A 51 8.61 18.18 5.63
N VAL A 52 9.40 17.78 6.64
CA VAL A 52 10.30 16.62 6.54
C VAL A 52 9.47 15.35 6.28
N PRO A 53 9.76 14.58 5.21
CA PRO A 53 9.02 13.36 4.92
C PRO A 53 9.15 12.31 6.04
N ILE A 54 8.01 11.74 6.43
CA ILE A 54 7.88 10.64 7.39
C ILE A 54 6.96 9.56 6.85
N ALA A 55 7.05 8.37 7.42
CA ALA A 55 6.15 7.26 7.15
C ALA A 55 5.70 6.58 8.43
N GLN A 56 4.63 5.78 8.35
CA GLN A 56 4.04 5.16 9.54
C GLN A 56 4.96 4.13 10.20
N TRP A 57 5.85 3.48 9.44
CA TRP A 57 6.84 2.55 9.99
C TRP A 57 7.87 3.23 10.89
N ASP A 58 7.99 4.57 10.85
CA ASP A 58 8.79 5.35 11.80
C ASP A 58 8.17 5.37 13.22
N LEU A 59 6.88 5.01 13.38
CA LEU A 59 6.20 5.06 14.68
C LEU A 59 6.74 4.04 15.68
N LEU A 60 7.09 2.83 15.25
CA LEU A 60 7.63 1.81 16.14
C LEU A 60 8.93 2.27 16.84
N PRO A 61 10.00 2.68 16.12
CA PRO A 61 11.21 3.18 16.76
C PRO A 61 10.97 4.47 17.56
N THR A 62 10.05 5.34 17.12
CA THR A 62 9.68 6.55 17.86
C THR A 62 9.06 6.23 19.23
N LEU A 63 8.12 5.29 19.27
CA LEU A 63 7.44 4.91 20.51
C LEU A 63 8.38 4.14 21.44
N HIS A 64 9.28 3.32 20.89
CA HIS A 64 10.34 2.64 21.64
C HIS A 64 11.27 3.65 22.34
N ASP A 65 11.71 4.67 21.61
CA ASP A 65 12.56 5.76 22.12
C ASP A 65 11.85 6.56 23.24
N TYR A 66 10.59 6.96 23.03
CA TYR A 66 9.81 7.65 24.07
C TYR A 66 9.46 6.78 25.28
N ALA A 67 9.33 5.47 25.10
CA ALA A 67 9.17 4.52 26.20
C ALA A 67 10.47 4.32 27.00
N MET A 68 11.60 4.86 26.51
CA MET A 68 12.93 4.68 27.09
C MET A 68 13.33 3.21 27.23
N SER A 69 12.78 2.36 26.35
CA SER A 69 13.06 0.92 26.37
C SER A 69 14.53 0.65 26.10
N LYS A 70 15.09 -0.35 26.77
CA LYS A 70 16.47 -0.83 26.56
C LYS A 70 16.53 -2.15 25.81
N GLU A 71 15.38 -2.77 25.57
CA GLU A 71 15.29 -3.98 24.76
C GLU A 71 15.66 -3.66 23.31
N PRO A 72 16.39 -4.54 22.61
CA PRO A 72 16.70 -4.33 21.21
C PRO A 72 15.42 -4.32 20.38
N LEU A 73 15.38 -3.43 19.38
CA LEU A 73 14.41 -3.53 18.29
C LEU A 73 14.84 -4.62 17.30
N PRO A 74 13.92 -5.19 16.51
CA PRO A 74 14.29 -6.02 15.37
C PRO A 74 15.28 -5.32 14.45
N GLU A 75 16.19 -6.09 13.83
CA GLU A 75 17.24 -5.57 12.96
C GLU A 75 16.72 -5.19 11.56
N ASP A 76 15.53 -5.67 11.20
CA ASP A 76 14.87 -5.58 9.90
C ASP A 76 13.78 -4.49 9.83
N LEU A 77 13.91 -3.44 10.65
CA LEU A 77 12.99 -2.31 10.60
C LEU A 77 13.36 -1.32 9.49
N ASP A 78 12.37 -0.77 8.79
CA ASP A 78 12.59 0.30 7.80
C ASP A 78 12.63 1.72 8.41
N GLY A 79 12.06 1.87 9.61
CA GLY A 79 11.79 3.17 10.22
C GLY A 79 12.90 3.71 11.11
N GLY A 80 12.86 5.03 11.32
CA GLY A 80 13.72 5.75 12.26
C GLY A 80 12.91 6.54 13.28
N SER A 81 13.48 6.79 14.47
CA SER A 81 12.79 7.58 15.49
C SER A 81 12.54 9.02 15.04
N LEU A 82 11.28 9.46 15.12
CA LEU A 82 10.84 10.83 14.85
C LEU A 82 11.02 11.76 16.05
N ARG A 83 11.52 11.25 17.19
CA ARG A 83 11.67 12.04 18.42
C ARG A 83 12.44 13.35 18.20
N SER A 84 13.55 13.27 17.46
CA SER A 84 14.37 14.45 17.15
C SER A 84 13.58 15.49 16.33
N LEU A 85 12.74 15.06 15.39
CA LEU A 85 11.84 15.98 14.67
C LEU A 85 10.77 16.57 15.58
N PHE A 86 10.20 15.77 16.49
CA PHE A 86 9.15 16.27 17.38
C PHE A 86 9.69 17.32 18.35
N GLU A 87 10.92 17.14 18.84
CA GLU A 87 11.55 18.05 19.81
C GLU A 87 12.22 19.27 19.13
N ASN A 88 12.74 19.12 17.91
CA ASN A 88 13.52 20.18 17.24
C ASN A 88 12.82 20.82 16.03
N GLY A 89 11.76 20.20 15.48
CA GLY A 89 11.14 20.62 14.23
C GLY A 89 11.98 20.27 13.01
N GLU A 90 11.96 21.11 11.98
CA GLU A 90 12.65 20.86 10.70
C GLU A 90 14.18 20.77 10.79
N THR A 91 14.78 21.25 11.88
CA THR A 91 16.23 21.10 12.14
C THR A 91 16.58 19.78 12.83
N GLY A 92 15.59 18.94 13.13
CA GLY A 92 15.81 17.59 13.64
C GLY A 92 16.31 16.64 12.55
N PHE A 93 16.51 15.39 12.94
CA PHE A 93 17.00 14.34 12.05
C PHE A 93 16.18 13.07 12.24
N ILE A 94 16.25 12.17 11.26
CA ILE A 94 15.75 10.81 11.35
C ILE A 94 16.87 9.92 10.82
N ASP A 95 17.29 8.95 11.62
CA ASP A 95 18.24 7.93 11.20
C ASP A 95 17.46 6.69 10.75
N ARG A 96 17.47 6.41 9.44
CA ARG A 96 16.79 5.26 8.84
C ARG A 96 17.82 4.31 8.24
N PRO A 97 17.61 2.99 8.34
CA PRO A 97 18.49 2.01 7.69
C PRO A 97 18.24 1.88 6.18
N VAL A 98 17.08 2.33 5.69
CA VAL A 98 16.68 2.25 4.28
C VAL A 98 16.71 3.64 3.64
N ASP A 99 17.38 3.74 2.50
CA ASP A 99 17.42 4.96 1.69
C ASP A 99 16.10 5.17 0.92
N GLY A 100 15.25 6.03 1.46
CA GLY A 100 14.00 6.45 0.82
C GLY A 100 12.76 5.71 1.31
N PHE A 101 11.62 6.03 0.69
CA PHE A 101 10.32 5.43 1.01
C PHE A 101 9.92 4.48 -0.10
N VAL A 102 9.94 3.18 0.17
CA VAL A 102 9.50 2.16 -0.79
C VAL A 102 8.09 1.68 -0.46
N PHE A 103 7.22 1.69 -1.47
CA PHE A 103 5.87 1.15 -1.40
C PHE A 103 5.74 0.07 -2.47
N HIS A 104 5.57 -1.17 -2.04
CA HIS A 104 5.39 -2.32 -2.92
C HIS A 104 3.94 -2.79 -2.86
N TYR A 105 3.23 -2.71 -3.98
CA TYR A 105 1.81 -3.05 -4.06
C TYR A 105 1.52 -3.96 -5.27
N PRO A 106 1.87 -5.25 -5.19
CA PRO A 106 1.61 -6.26 -6.23
C PRO A 106 0.11 -6.65 -6.28
N CYS A 107 -0.75 -5.69 -6.58
CA CYS A 107 -2.21 -5.86 -6.52
C CYS A 107 -2.81 -6.54 -7.77
N TYR A 108 -3.86 -7.35 -7.59
CA TYR A 108 -4.60 -7.98 -8.71
C TYR A 108 -5.82 -7.17 -9.20
N PHE A 109 -6.29 -6.19 -8.42
CA PHE A 109 -7.53 -5.42 -8.69
C PHE A 109 -7.30 -3.93 -8.96
N ALA A 110 -6.07 -3.47 -8.79
CA ALA A 110 -5.59 -2.14 -9.16
C ALA A 110 -4.26 -2.31 -9.91
N PRO A 111 -3.76 -1.29 -10.63
CA PRO A 111 -2.44 -1.37 -11.26
C PRO A 111 -1.38 -1.84 -10.22
N PRO A 112 -0.70 -2.97 -10.45
CA PRO A 112 0.33 -3.45 -9.54
C PRO A 112 1.59 -2.59 -9.71
N LEU A 113 2.02 -1.93 -8.64
CA LEU A 113 3.08 -0.93 -8.69
C LEU A 113 4.12 -1.16 -7.59
N SER A 114 5.38 -0.92 -7.93
CA SER A 114 6.41 -0.54 -6.95
C SER A 114 6.71 0.94 -7.09
N VAL A 115 6.88 1.62 -5.96
CA VAL A 115 7.16 3.05 -5.91
C VAL A 115 8.28 3.31 -4.92
N ILE A 116 9.20 4.19 -5.29
CA ILE A 116 10.22 4.72 -4.38
C ILE A 116 10.20 6.23 -4.39
N ARG A 117 10.39 6.85 -3.23
CA ARG A 117 10.73 8.27 -3.10
C ARG A 117 12.08 8.44 -2.42
N VAL A 118 13.00 9.13 -3.08
CA VAL A 118 14.29 9.58 -2.52
C VAL A 118 14.38 11.10 -2.66
N GLY A 119 14.39 11.80 -1.53
CA GLY A 119 14.32 13.26 -1.48
C GLY A 119 13.07 13.79 -2.21
N ASP A 120 13.30 14.61 -3.23
CA ASP A 120 12.25 15.27 -4.00
C ASP A 120 11.69 14.41 -5.13
N TYR A 121 12.37 13.33 -5.50
CA TYR A 121 12.01 12.52 -6.66
C TYR A 121 11.27 11.25 -6.25
N LYS A 122 10.26 10.91 -7.04
CA LYS A 122 9.45 9.71 -6.88
C LYS A 122 9.41 8.95 -8.20
N LEU A 123 9.83 7.69 -8.18
CA LEU A 123 9.73 6.76 -9.30
C LEU A 123 8.60 5.77 -9.03
N MET A 124 7.80 5.50 -10.06
CA MET A 124 6.75 4.49 -10.04
C MET A 124 6.98 3.51 -11.19
N GLU A 125 6.82 2.22 -10.94
CA GLU A 125 6.99 1.16 -11.93
C GLU A 125 5.83 0.17 -11.89
N HIS A 126 5.29 -0.16 -13.06
CA HIS A 126 4.25 -1.16 -13.21
C HIS A 126 4.81 -2.56 -13.30
N LEU A 127 4.43 -3.41 -12.35
CA LEU A 127 5.05 -4.71 -12.13
C LEU A 127 4.77 -5.73 -13.25
N LEU A 128 3.73 -5.51 -14.07
CA LEU A 128 3.43 -6.39 -15.21
C LEU A 128 4.04 -5.90 -16.52
N THR A 129 4.17 -4.59 -16.71
CA THR A 129 4.53 -4.00 -18.02
C THR A 129 5.93 -3.40 -18.04
N GLY A 130 6.52 -3.15 -16.87
CA GLY A 130 7.76 -2.40 -16.72
C GLY A 130 7.63 -0.91 -17.08
N GLU A 131 6.41 -0.41 -17.32
CA GLU A 131 6.21 1.02 -17.54
C GLU A 131 6.67 1.80 -16.30
N GLN A 132 7.39 2.90 -16.52
CA GLN A 132 7.90 3.74 -15.46
C GLN A 132 7.45 5.20 -15.61
N LYS A 133 7.24 5.86 -14.46
CA LYS A 133 6.99 7.29 -14.36
C LYS A 133 7.86 7.90 -13.28
N LEU A 134 8.40 9.08 -13.55
CA LEU A 134 9.24 9.83 -12.63
C LEU A 134 8.62 11.21 -12.38
N PHE A 135 8.54 11.63 -11.13
CA PHE A 135 8.02 12.94 -10.73
C PHE A 135 8.97 13.64 -9.76
N ASN A 136 9.01 14.97 -9.81
CA ASN A 136 9.56 15.78 -8.71
C ASN A 136 8.39 16.23 -7.82
N VAL A 137 8.16 15.52 -6.72
CA VAL A 137 6.99 15.72 -5.84
C VAL A 137 7.16 16.91 -4.87
N ALA A 138 8.35 17.50 -4.79
CA ALA A 138 8.56 18.74 -4.04
C ALA A 138 7.97 19.95 -4.77
N THR A 139 8.07 19.97 -6.11
CA THR A 139 7.53 21.06 -6.94
C THR A 139 6.24 20.70 -7.68
N ASP A 140 5.97 19.41 -7.88
CA ASP A 140 4.77 18.88 -8.55
C ASP A 140 4.10 17.78 -7.71
N TYR A 141 3.44 18.18 -6.63
CA TYR A 141 2.67 17.26 -5.77
C TYR A 141 1.38 16.73 -6.44
N TYR A 142 1.01 17.23 -7.62
CA TYR A 142 -0.09 16.69 -8.43
C TYR A 142 0.38 15.53 -9.33
N GLU A 143 1.69 15.32 -9.45
CA GLU A 143 2.30 14.30 -10.31
C GLU A 143 1.75 14.38 -11.75
N GLN A 144 1.77 15.60 -12.31
CA GLN A 144 1.30 15.89 -13.67
C GLN A 144 2.40 15.72 -14.71
N GLN A 145 3.62 16.12 -14.38
CA GLN A 145 4.74 16.11 -15.31
C GLN A 145 5.57 14.83 -15.13
N ASN A 146 5.38 13.87 -16.04
CA ASN A 146 6.24 12.69 -16.08
C ASN A 146 7.62 13.04 -16.69
N LEU A 147 8.65 13.01 -15.87
CA LEU A 147 10.04 13.35 -16.19
C LEU A 147 10.87 12.15 -16.67
N ILE A 148 10.26 10.97 -16.90
CA ILE A 148 11.00 9.73 -17.21
C ILE A 148 11.92 9.87 -18.44
N LYS A 149 11.51 10.68 -19.44
CA LYS A 149 12.31 10.95 -20.65
C LYS A 149 13.33 12.06 -20.44
N ASP A 150 13.04 13.00 -19.55
CA ASP A 150 13.85 14.19 -19.32
C ASP A 150 15.01 13.90 -18.37
N LEU A 151 14.81 13.00 -17.40
CA LEU A 151 15.78 12.65 -16.36
C LEU A 151 16.01 11.12 -16.25
N PRO A 152 16.42 10.43 -17.34
CA PRO A 152 16.56 8.97 -17.34
C PRO A 152 17.62 8.47 -16.36
N ALA A 153 18.71 9.23 -16.14
CA ALA A 153 19.74 8.87 -15.17
C ALA A 153 19.21 8.87 -13.73
N LYS A 154 18.35 9.85 -13.37
CA LYS A 154 17.71 9.91 -12.05
C LYS A 154 16.71 8.77 -11.87
N ALA A 155 15.96 8.42 -12.91
CA ALA A 155 15.08 7.25 -12.86
C ALA A 155 15.86 5.95 -12.63
N ALA A 156 16.98 5.76 -13.34
CA ALA A 156 17.84 4.59 -13.16
C ALA A 156 18.44 4.50 -11.75
N GLU A 157 18.85 5.63 -11.17
CA GLU A 157 19.32 5.72 -9.78
C GLU A 157 18.25 5.26 -8.79
N LEU A 158 17.04 5.84 -8.85
CA LEU A 158 15.93 5.45 -7.96
C LEU A 158 15.53 3.99 -8.17
N LYS A 159 15.52 3.51 -9.41
CA LYS A 159 15.21 2.11 -9.73
C LYS A 159 16.22 1.17 -9.10
N ALA A 160 17.51 1.49 -9.11
CA ALA A 160 18.54 0.66 -8.50
C ALA A 160 18.32 0.52 -6.98
N VAL A 161 18.08 1.64 -6.28
CA VAL A 161 17.80 1.63 -4.83
C VAL A 161 16.54 0.83 -4.52
N MET A 162 15.46 1.03 -5.29
CA MET A 162 14.21 0.29 -5.10
C MET A 162 14.40 -1.21 -5.33
N SER A 163 15.10 -1.60 -6.39
CA SER A 163 15.36 -3.01 -6.69
C SER A 163 16.22 -3.67 -5.62
N GLU A 164 17.30 -3.03 -5.17
CA GLU A 164 18.15 -3.55 -4.10
C GLU A 164 17.36 -3.79 -2.81
N TYR A 165 16.49 -2.84 -2.42
CA TYR A 165 15.63 -2.99 -1.27
C TYR A 165 14.64 -4.16 -1.43
N LEU A 166 13.91 -4.21 -2.56
CA LEU A 166 12.90 -5.25 -2.80
C LEU A 166 13.53 -6.65 -2.86
N ASP A 167 14.70 -6.79 -3.46
CA ASP A 167 15.45 -8.05 -3.49
C ASP A 167 15.90 -8.44 -2.08
N GLY A 168 16.35 -7.47 -1.27
CA GLY A 168 16.80 -7.68 0.10
C GLY A 168 15.73 -8.20 1.06
N ILE A 169 14.46 -7.86 0.82
CA ILE A 169 13.32 -8.30 1.64
C ILE A 169 12.55 -9.49 1.05
N ASP A 170 13.03 -10.07 -0.06
CA ASP A 170 12.29 -11.12 -0.81
C ASP A 170 10.85 -10.69 -1.13
N ALA A 171 10.71 -9.51 -1.74
CA ALA A 171 9.42 -8.88 -2.00
C ALA A 171 8.50 -9.76 -2.87
N GLU A 172 7.20 -9.71 -2.59
CA GLU A 172 6.20 -10.57 -3.23
C GLU A 172 6.07 -10.33 -4.75
N ASP A 173 6.21 -11.39 -5.55
CA ASP A 173 6.03 -11.31 -6.99
C ASP A 173 4.53 -11.18 -7.37
N VAL A 174 4.21 -10.23 -8.24
CA VAL A 174 2.84 -10.00 -8.74
C VAL A 174 2.22 -11.25 -9.38
N GLN A 175 3.01 -12.11 -10.03
CA GLN A 175 2.56 -13.38 -10.59
C GLN A 175 2.10 -14.35 -9.51
N GLU A 176 2.79 -14.39 -8.38
CA GLU A 176 2.39 -15.21 -7.23
C GLU A 176 1.10 -14.66 -6.59
N VAL A 177 0.88 -13.35 -6.57
CA VAL A 177 -0.40 -12.76 -6.16
C VAL A 177 -1.55 -13.21 -7.07
N TYR A 178 -1.37 -13.14 -8.39
CA TYR A 178 -2.39 -13.61 -9.34
C TYR A 178 -2.68 -15.11 -9.16
N LYS A 179 -1.64 -15.92 -9.01
CA LYS A 179 -1.77 -17.37 -8.74
C LYS A 179 -2.50 -17.65 -7.43
N ALA A 180 -2.15 -16.95 -6.35
CA ALA A 180 -2.82 -17.06 -5.06
C ALA A 180 -4.30 -16.69 -5.17
N ARG A 181 -4.62 -15.64 -5.95
CA ARG A 181 -6.00 -15.22 -6.21
C ARG A 181 -6.80 -16.26 -6.99
N PHE A 182 -6.22 -16.88 -8.03
CA PHE A 182 -6.90 -17.97 -8.73
C PHE A 182 -7.15 -19.18 -7.81
N ALA A 183 -6.16 -19.56 -7.00
CA ALA A 183 -6.31 -20.64 -6.03
C ALA A 183 -7.39 -20.33 -4.97
N GLU A 184 -7.51 -19.06 -4.55
CA GLU A 184 -8.58 -18.62 -3.66
C GLU A 184 -9.97 -18.75 -4.30
N LEU A 185 -10.12 -18.35 -5.57
CA LEU A 185 -11.38 -18.50 -6.30
C LEU A 185 -11.78 -19.98 -6.46
N ASP A 186 -10.81 -20.86 -6.68
CA ASP A 186 -11.03 -22.31 -6.72
C ASP A 186 -11.52 -22.86 -5.36
N ARG A 187 -10.91 -22.39 -4.25
CA ARG A 187 -11.38 -22.73 -2.90
C ARG A 187 -12.80 -22.21 -2.64
N PHE A 188 -13.11 -20.98 -3.03
CA PHE A 188 -14.45 -20.41 -2.86
C PHE A 188 -15.51 -21.19 -3.63
N GLU A 189 -15.19 -21.60 -4.86
CA GLU A 189 -16.08 -22.43 -5.65
C GLU A 189 -16.30 -23.81 -5.01
N ALA A 190 -15.24 -24.49 -4.58
CA ALA A 190 -15.33 -25.77 -3.89
C ALA A 190 -16.19 -25.67 -2.60
N ASN A 191 -15.98 -24.62 -1.81
CA ASN A 191 -16.74 -24.36 -0.60
C ASN A 191 -18.22 -24.07 -0.89
N ALA A 192 -18.52 -23.28 -1.93
CA ALA A 192 -19.89 -22.99 -2.34
C ALA A 192 -20.63 -24.27 -2.76
N ARG A 193 -19.97 -25.16 -3.51
CA ARG A 193 -20.52 -26.46 -3.91
C ARG A 193 -20.73 -27.39 -2.72
N SER A 194 -19.77 -27.46 -1.79
CA SER A 194 -19.90 -28.25 -0.56
C SER A 194 -21.05 -27.77 0.32
N GLN A 195 -21.18 -26.45 0.48
CA GLN A 195 -22.26 -25.85 1.25
C GLN A 195 -23.62 -26.09 0.60
N HIS A 196 -23.71 -25.95 -0.73
CA HIS A 196 -24.92 -26.28 -1.49
C HIS A 196 -25.34 -27.74 -1.30
N ALA A 197 -24.42 -28.70 -1.36
CA ALA A 197 -24.74 -30.11 -1.14
C ALA A 197 -25.37 -30.36 0.25
N LYS A 198 -24.83 -29.72 1.29
CA LYS A 198 -25.39 -29.78 2.66
C LYS A 198 -26.78 -29.13 2.75
N GLU A 199 -27.00 -28.04 2.02
CA GLU A 199 -28.30 -27.35 1.96
C GLU A 199 -29.36 -28.21 1.25
N ILE A 200 -28.98 -28.91 0.18
CA ILE A 200 -29.87 -29.86 -0.53
C ILE A 200 -30.26 -31.04 0.36
N GLU A 201 -29.30 -31.62 1.10
CA GLU A 201 -29.58 -32.70 2.05
C GLU A 201 -30.53 -32.24 3.16
N ARG A 202 -30.25 -31.08 3.77
CA ARG A 202 -31.09 -30.50 4.83
C ARG A 202 -32.50 -30.13 4.37
N ALA A 203 -32.67 -29.77 3.10
CA ALA A 203 -33.97 -29.43 2.55
C ALA A 203 -34.93 -30.63 2.52
N GLY A 204 -34.42 -31.88 2.52
CA GLY A 204 -35.25 -33.08 2.68
C GLY A 204 -36.38 -33.22 1.64
N GLY A 205 -36.20 -32.66 0.43
CA GLY A 205 -37.21 -32.64 -0.62
C GLY A 205 -38.12 -31.39 -0.65
N ASP A 206 -37.96 -30.45 0.27
CA ASP A 206 -38.63 -29.14 0.21
C ASP A 206 -38.20 -28.38 -1.05
N LYS A 207 -39.15 -28.23 -1.98
CA LYS A 207 -38.92 -27.60 -3.29
C LYS A 207 -38.51 -26.13 -3.18
N ALA A 208 -39.01 -25.39 -2.19
CA ALA A 208 -38.68 -23.98 -2.02
C ALA A 208 -37.24 -23.82 -1.52
N LEU A 209 -36.84 -24.61 -0.52
CA LEU A 209 -35.47 -24.60 0.00
C LEU A 209 -34.45 -25.06 -1.05
N ILE A 210 -34.76 -26.14 -1.80
CA ILE A 210 -33.91 -26.61 -2.90
C ILE A 210 -33.75 -25.53 -3.97
N ARG A 211 -34.84 -24.86 -4.35
CA ARG A 211 -34.80 -23.76 -5.32
C ARG A 211 -33.91 -22.62 -4.83
N ALA A 212 -34.06 -22.19 -3.57
CA ALA A 212 -33.25 -21.14 -2.99
C ALA A 212 -31.74 -21.49 -2.96
N ALA A 213 -31.41 -22.73 -2.57
CA ALA A 213 -30.03 -23.23 -2.59
C ALA A 213 -29.43 -23.23 -4.01
N ASN A 214 -30.19 -23.71 -5.00
CA ASN A 214 -29.77 -23.69 -6.40
C ASN A 214 -29.54 -22.27 -6.94
N GLU A 215 -30.45 -21.35 -6.65
CA GLU A 215 -30.33 -19.94 -7.06
C GLU A 215 -29.11 -19.28 -6.42
N LYS A 216 -28.83 -19.57 -5.14
CA LYS A 216 -27.64 -19.08 -4.44
C LYS A 216 -26.36 -19.62 -5.08
N LEU A 217 -26.26 -20.94 -5.30
CA LEU A 217 -25.09 -21.54 -5.94
C LEU A 217 -24.87 -20.95 -7.35
N ALA A 218 -25.92 -20.80 -8.14
CA ALA A 218 -25.81 -20.22 -9.48
C ALA A 218 -25.24 -18.79 -9.44
N LYS A 219 -25.70 -17.95 -8.50
CA LYS A 219 -25.16 -16.59 -8.29
C LYS A 219 -23.69 -16.62 -7.87
N ASP A 220 -23.33 -17.49 -6.94
CA ASP A 220 -21.95 -17.64 -6.48
C ASP A 220 -21.02 -18.06 -7.63
N LEU A 221 -21.39 -19.06 -8.42
CA LEU A 221 -20.60 -19.54 -9.57
C LEU A 221 -20.47 -18.48 -10.66
N ALA A 222 -21.54 -17.73 -10.95
CA ALA A 222 -21.49 -16.62 -11.91
C ALA A 222 -20.52 -15.52 -11.44
N ARG A 223 -20.58 -15.15 -10.15
CA ARG A 223 -19.62 -14.19 -9.56
C ARG A 223 -18.18 -14.69 -9.66
N PHE A 224 -17.91 -15.95 -9.32
CA PHE A 224 -16.54 -16.48 -9.40
C PHE A 224 -16.02 -16.53 -10.83
N THR A 225 -16.88 -16.83 -11.79
CA THR A 225 -16.53 -16.80 -13.22
C THR A 225 -16.17 -15.38 -13.67
N MET A 226 -16.96 -14.39 -13.27
CA MET A 226 -16.70 -12.98 -13.55
C MET A 226 -15.39 -12.52 -12.91
N ASN A 227 -15.16 -12.83 -11.64
CA ASN A 227 -13.92 -12.49 -10.94
C ASN A 227 -12.68 -13.11 -11.61
N ARG A 228 -12.77 -14.36 -12.08
CA ARG A 228 -11.66 -14.99 -12.83
C ARG A 228 -11.40 -14.29 -14.16
N LYS A 229 -12.47 -13.84 -14.84
CA LYS A 229 -12.34 -13.08 -16.09
C LYS A 229 -11.62 -11.75 -15.83
N GLU A 230 -12.10 -10.97 -14.86
CA GLU A 230 -11.48 -9.69 -14.47
C GLU A 230 -10.02 -9.86 -14.05
N CYS A 231 -9.73 -10.88 -13.24
CA CYS A 231 -8.36 -11.22 -12.81
C CYS A 231 -7.44 -11.50 -14.02
N ARG A 232 -7.92 -12.23 -15.03
CA ARG A 232 -7.15 -12.48 -16.27
C ARG A 232 -6.97 -11.22 -17.10
N GLU A 233 -7.96 -10.34 -17.13
CA GLU A 233 -7.88 -9.06 -17.86
C GLU A 233 -6.85 -8.13 -17.20
N ASN A 234 -6.88 -8.00 -15.88
CA ASN A 234 -5.90 -7.19 -15.13
C ASN A 234 -4.47 -7.72 -15.26
N MET A 235 -4.32 -9.06 -15.30
CA MET A 235 -3.02 -9.72 -15.46
C MET A 235 -2.34 -9.41 -16.81
N GLN A 236 -3.07 -8.95 -17.82
CA GLN A 236 -2.48 -8.56 -19.11
C GLN A 236 -1.65 -7.26 -19.01
N GLY A 237 -1.86 -6.47 -17.97
CA GLY A 237 -1.14 -5.23 -17.72
C GLY A 237 -1.56 -4.11 -18.66
N ASN A 238 -2.26 -3.12 -18.13
CA ASN A 238 -2.53 -1.88 -18.84
C ASN A 238 -1.55 -0.79 -18.40
N SER A 239 -1.37 0.23 -19.22
CA SER A 239 -0.65 1.43 -18.81
C SER A 239 -1.36 2.13 -17.65
N PHE A 240 -0.60 2.73 -16.74
CA PHE A 240 -1.11 3.39 -15.51
C PHE A 240 -0.86 4.90 -15.53
#